data_AF-A0A741LDE0-F1
#
_entry.id   AF-A0A741LDE0-F1
#
_cell.length_a   1.000
_cell.length_b   1.000
_cell.length_c   1.000
_cell.angle_alpha   90.00
_cell.angle_beta   90.00
_cell.angle_gamma   90.00
#
_symmetry.space_group_name_H-M   'P 1'
#
loop_
_entity.id
_entity.type
_entity.pdbx_description
1 polymer ?
#
loop_
_entity_poly.entity_id
_entity_poly.type
_entity_poly.pdbx_seq_one_letter_code
_entity_poly.pdbx_strand_id
1 'polypeptide(L)'
;VELLAAMISHDWDKFWPQDESARTGMLDWLNSRTGNILRQQLSFSGADLPLLYRTERALQLICDKLQQVELKRQPHVENLLYFVQNTRKRLEPPPKSSVDIPPQTTVRTLIYAPESTQPVTEENLPPLPELPEMKVEVHHGAVEDPEPVARATSGRTIKGFMAGVVCAAAVAAVLWWWQVYPMQQQLAQVRDTAQGAATLWLASPELDSYGQRLQQLPDASPLQLLEAGMQMMRTADSRWPESLQQQQATAQWNEILKTRAQSSPQMRGWQQARQNLRDFADLMMQRETEKQGFTLSYIKTVTWQAERLLNQETPLESLLTQYQDARAQGRNTEALEKQINERLDGVLSRWLLLKNNILTTTATETEAGKR
;
A
#
# COMPACT_ATOMS: atom_id res chain seq x y z
N VAL A 1 11.28 -3.93 17.66
CA VAL A 1 10.54 -3.94 18.95
C VAL A 1 11.29 -3.20 20.04
N GLU A 2 12.61 -3.37 20.19
CA GLU A 2 13.43 -2.65 21.19
C GLU A 2 13.29 -1.12 21.14
N LEU A 3 13.38 -0.52 19.94
CA LEU A 3 13.16 0.92 19.76
C LEU A 3 11.77 1.36 20.23
N LEU A 4 10.75 0.56 19.92
CA LEU A 4 9.37 0.82 20.31
C LEU A 4 9.20 0.71 21.84
N ALA A 5 9.89 -0.25 22.47
CA ALA A 5 9.93 -0.36 23.93
C ALA A 5 10.58 0.87 24.57
N ALA A 6 11.68 1.37 24.00
CA ALA A 6 12.34 2.58 24.50
C ALA A 6 11.42 3.81 24.40
N MET A 7 10.77 4.01 23.24
CA MET A 7 9.87 5.14 23.00
C MET A 7 8.61 5.08 23.87
N ILE A 8 7.98 3.90 23.98
CA ILE A 8 6.77 3.73 24.82
C ILE A 8 7.12 3.92 26.30
N SER A 9 8.28 3.43 26.75
CA SER A 9 8.68 3.54 28.16
C SER A 9 9.00 4.98 28.58
N HIS A 10 9.70 5.74 27.72
CA HIS A 10 10.23 7.07 28.05
C HIS A 10 9.35 8.24 27.57
N ASP A 11 8.71 8.11 26.41
CA ASP A 11 8.05 9.23 25.72
C ASP A 11 6.56 8.97 25.43
N TRP A 12 5.87 8.16 26.24
CA TRP A 12 4.46 7.80 26.03
C TRP A 12 3.54 9.01 25.76
N ASP A 13 3.71 10.10 26.52
CA ASP A 13 2.85 11.29 26.40
C ASP A 13 3.15 12.11 25.13
N LYS A 14 4.39 12.04 24.64
CA LYS A 14 4.84 12.71 23.40
C LYS A 14 4.71 11.80 22.18
N PHE A 15 4.39 10.53 22.38
CA PHE A 15 4.32 9.54 21.32
C PHE A 15 3.12 9.83 20.41
N TRP A 16 3.41 10.00 19.11
CA TRP A 16 2.38 10.19 18.10
C TRP A 16 1.80 8.83 17.69
N PRO A 17 0.48 8.69 17.47
CA PRO A 17 -0.59 9.70 17.52
C PRO A 17 -1.03 10.04 18.95
N GLN A 18 -1.56 11.25 19.17
CA GLN A 18 -2.02 11.70 20.51
C GLN A 18 -3.37 11.09 20.93
N ASP A 19 -4.14 10.58 19.97
CA ASP A 19 -5.40 9.91 20.26
C ASP A 19 -5.18 8.50 20.84
N GLU A 20 -5.77 8.22 22.00
CA GLU A 20 -5.67 6.94 22.71
C GLU A 20 -6.23 5.77 21.87
N SER A 21 -7.31 6.02 21.11
CA SER A 21 -7.94 4.99 20.27
C SER A 21 -7.05 4.63 19.07
N ALA A 22 -6.38 5.62 18.49
CA ALA A 22 -5.39 5.41 17.44
C ALA A 22 -4.12 4.70 17.97
N ARG A 23 -3.62 5.04 19.16
CA ARG A 23 -2.48 4.35 19.79
C ARG A 23 -2.76 2.87 20.00
N THR A 24 -3.93 2.55 20.56
CA THR A 24 -4.34 1.15 20.80
C THR A 24 -4.53 0.39 19.49
N GLY A 25 -5.16 1.00 18.47
CA GLY A 25 -5.32 0.41 17.14
C GLY A 25 -3.99 0.12 16.44
N MET A 26 -3.00 1.02 16.54
CA MET A 26 -1.67 0.79 15.97
C MET A 26 -0.91 -0.35 16.66
N LEU A 27 -1.01 -0.44 17.99
CA LEU A 27 -0.39 -1.53 18.75
C LEU A 27 -1.06 -2.88 18.45
N ASP A 28 -2.38 -2.93 18.32
CA ASP A 28 -3.11 -4.14 17.92
C ASP A 28 -2.77 -4.57 16.48
N TRP A 29 -2.66 -3.61 15.55
CA TRP A 29 -2.20 -3.88 14.19
C TRP A 29 -0.78 -4.43 14.16
N LEU A 30 0.15 -3.81 14.91
CA LEU A 30 1.54 -4.25 15.02
C LEU A 30 1.61 -5.67 15.57
N ASN A 31 0.84 -5.96 16.63
CA ASN A 31 0.76 -7.27 17.25
C ASN A 31 0.28 -8.36 16.27
N SER A 32 -0.82 -8.08 15.54
CA SER A 32 -1.37 -9.00 14.54
C SER A 32 -0.40 -9.21 13.38
N ARG A 33 0.17 -8.13 12.83
CA ARG A 33 1.10 -8.18 11.70
C ARG A 33 2.39 -8.92 12.05
N THR A 34 3.00 -8.58 13.20
CA THR A 34 4.25 -9.20 13.65
C THR A 34 4.02 -10.66 14.02
N GLY A 35 2.90 -10.97 14.71
CA GLY A 35 2.51 -12.34 15.01
C GLY A 35 2.36 -13.21 13.76
N ASN A 36 1.74 -12.68 12.69
CA ASN A 36 1.58 -13.41 11.43
C ASN A 36 2.93 -13.65 10.73
N ILE A 37 3.81 -12.65 10.67
CA ILE A 37 5.15 -12.79 10.08
C ILE A 37 5.97 -13.82 10.85
N LEU A 38 6.03 -13.72 12.18
CA LEU A 38 6.82 -14.65 12.99
C LEU A 38 6.29 -16.09 12.95
N ARG A 39 4.96 -16.29 12.80
CA ARG A 39 4.36 -17.63 12.72
C ARG A 39 4.49 -18.28 11.34
N GLN A 40 4.41 -17.50 10.26
CA GLN A 40 4.28 -18.04 8.89
C GLN A 40 5.57 -17.93 8.08
N GLN A 41 6.44 -16.97 8.39
CA GLN A 41 7.55 -16.60 7.49
C GLN A 41 8.93 -16.84 8.10
N LEU A 42 9.01 -17.22 9.38
CA LEU A 42 10.28 -17.37 10.08
C LEU A 42 10.41 -18.75 10.74
N SER A 43 11.50 -19.43 10.46
CA SER A 43 11.90 -20.66 11.17
C SER A 43 12.99 -20.30 12.16
N PHE A 44 12.76 -20.57 13.45
CA PHE A 44 13.70 -20.23 14.52
C PHE A 44 14.70 -21.36 14.76
N SER A 45 15.96 -20.99 14.98
CA SER A 45 17.05 -21.91 15.30
C SER A 45 17.68 -21.57 16.66
N GLY A 46 18.53 -22.46 17.19
CA GLY A 46 19.23 -22.21 18.46
C GLY A 46 20.15 -20.98 18.44
N ALA A 47 20.60 -20.54 17.26
CA ALA A 47 21.42 -19.33 17.12
C ALA A 47 20.63 -18.04 17.38
N ASP A 48 19.30 -18.08 17.27
CA ASP A 48 18.41 -16.93 17.44
C ASP A 48 18.00 -16.70 18.91
N LEU A 49 18.44 -17.57 19.82
CA LEU A 49 18.09 -17.53 21.24
C LEU A 49 18.44 -16.19 21.92
N PRO A 50 19.62 -15.57 21.68
CA PRO A 50 19.93 -14.25 22.26
C PRO A 50 18.98 -13.15 21.77
N LEU A 51 18.51 -13.23 20.53
CA LEU A 51 17.56 -12.27 19.96
C LEU A 51 16.15 -12.47 20.52
N LEU A 52 15.75 -13.72 20.78
CA LEU A 52 14.49 -14.03 21.47
C LEU A 52 14.49 -13.48 22.90
N TYR A 53 15.60 -13.58 23.63
CA TYR A 53 15.73 -12.99 24.98
C TYR A 53 15.58 -11.46 24.98
N ARG A 54 16.22 -10.78 24.03
CA ARG A 54 16.09 -9.32 23.92
C ARG A 54 14.69 -8.89 23.50
N THR A 55 14.08 -9.63 22.58
CA THR A 55 12.71 -9.38 22.13
C THR A 55 11.70 -9.61 23.25
N GLU A 56 11.86 -10.69 24.03
CA GLU A 56 11.04 -10.96 25.22
C GLU A 56 11.12 -9.79 26.21
N ARG A 57 12.34 -9.32 26.53
CA ARG A 57 12.53 -8.21 27.46
C ARG A 57 11.94 -6.90 26.95
N ALA A 58 12.08 -6.61 25.65
CA ALA A 58 11.46 -5.43 25.04
C ALA A 58 9.93 -5.49 25.09
N LEU A 59 9.34 -6.66 24.83
CA LEU A 59 7.88 -6.86 24.91
C LEU A 59 7.36 -6.77 26.35
N GLN A 60 8.12 -7.27 27.34
CA GLN A 60 7.80 -7.12 28.76
C GLN A 60 7.74 -5.64 29.15
N LEU A 61 8.75 -4.84 28.80
CA LEU A 61 8.76 -3.40 29.08
C LEU A 61 7.57 -2.67 28.46
N ILE A 62 7.14 -3.07 27.26
CA ILE A 62 5.95 -2.52 26.61
C ILE A 62 4.69 -2.90 27.39
N CYS A 63 4.51 -4.18 27.75
CA CYS A 63 3.36 -4.63 28.53
C CYS A 63 3.27 -3.95 29.90
N ASP A 64 4.39 -3.85 30.62
CA ASP A 64 4.46 -3.21 31.94
C ASP A 64 4.05 -1.73 31.87
N LYS A 65 4.51 -1.01 30.84
CA LYS A 65 4.13 0.39 30.65
C LYS A 65 2.67 0.55 30.25
N LEU A 66 2.14 -0.33 29.39
CA LEU A 66 0.74 -0.31 28.96
C LEU A 66 -0.24 -0.68 30.08
N GLN A 67 0.19 -1.41 31.10
CA GLN A 67 -0.59 -1.69 32.31
C GLN A 67 -0.63 -0.50 33.29
N GLN A 68 0.38 0.37 33.25
CA GLN A 68 0.46 1.57 34.10
C GLN A 68 -0.29 2.78 33.53
N VAL A 69 -0.64 2.76 32.24
CA VAL A 69 -1.38 3.84 31.58
C VAL A 69 -2.87 3.48 31.56
N GLU A 70 -3.72 4.42 31.99
CA GLU A 70 -5.17 4.27 31.92
C GLU A 70 -5.66 4.35 30.46
N LEU A 71 -5.65 3.20 29.78
CA LEU A 71 -6.20 3.08 28.42
C LEU A 71 -7.64 2.55 28.47
N LYS A 72 -8.53 3.18 27.70
CA LYS A 72 -9.94 2.73 27.55
C LYS A 72 -10.08 1.30 27.03
N ARG A 73 -9.05 0.80 26.32
CA ARG A 73 -8.98 -0.57 25.80
C ARG A 73 -7.53 -1.04 25.87
N GLN A 74 -7.30 -2.22 26.45
CA GLN A 74 -5.96 -2.76 26.58
C GLN A 74 -5.53 -3.45 25.27
N PRO A 75 -4.41 -3.04 24.65
CA PRO A 75 -3.91 -3.67 23.43
C PRO A 75 -3.29 -5.04 23.76
N HIS A 76 -3.51 -6.04 22.91
CA HIS A 76 -3.22 -7.45 23.24
C HIS A 76 -1.76 -7.86 22.94
N VAL A 77 -0.78 -7.00 23.25
CA VAL A 77 0.66 -7.23 23.00
C VAL A 77 1.18 -8.47 23.73
N GLU A 78 0.48 -8.90 24.79
CA GLU A 78 0.73 -10.13 25.55
C GLU A 78 0.74 -11.38 24.67
N ASN A 79 -0.09 -11.45 23.62
CA ASN A 79 -0.14 -12.60 22.71
C ASN A 79 1.20 -12.84 21.99
N LEU A 80 1.90 -11.78 21.63
CA LEU A 80 3.22 -11.85 21.01
C LEU A 80 4.29 -12.23 22.04
N LEU A 81 4.18 -11.70 23.27
CA LEU A 81 5.06 -12.06 24.37
C LEU A 81 4.98 -13.56 24.68
N TYR A 82 3.75 -14.11 24.81
CA TYR A 82 3.54 -15.54 25.01
C TYR A 82 4.11 -16.38 23.86
N PHE A 83 3.94 -15.93 22.62
CA PHE A 83 4.50 -16.62 21.46
C PHE A 83 6.04 -16.67 21.50
N VAL A 84 6.69 -15.54 21.80
CA VAL A 84 8.15 -15.46 21.91
C VAL A 84 8.66 -16.32 23.07
N GLN A 85 7.98 -16.29 24.22
CA GLN A 85 8.30 -17.12 25.39
C GLN A 85 8.18 -18.61 25.09
N ASN A 86 7.11 -19.03 24.42
CA ASN A 86 6.91 -20.43 24.05
C ASN A 86 7.94 -20.88 23.01
N THR A 87 8.27 -20.01 22.06
CA THR A 87 9.30 -20.27 21.05
C THR A 87 10.67 -20.41 21.71
N ARG A 88 11.00 -19.52 22.66
CA ARG A 88 12.21 -19.60 23.47
C ARG A 88 12.28 -20.90 24.26
N LYS A 89 11.24 -21.25 25.02
CA LYS A 89 11.19 -22.50 25.82
C LYS A 89 11.36 -23.76 24.96
N ARG A 90 10.91 -23.74 23.71
CA ARG A 90 11.08 -24.86 22.76
C ARG A 90 12.50 -24.97 22.19
N LEU A 91 13.21 -23.85 22.10
CA LEU A 91 14.58 -23.76 21.58
C LEU A 91 15.63 -23.86 22.69
N GLU A 92 15.22 -23.62 23.94
CA GLU A 92 16.05 -23.80 25.12
C GLU A 92 16.31 -25.29 25.32
N PRO A 93 17.58 -25.73 25.34
CA PRO A 93 17.90 -27.11 25.66
C PRO A 93 17.42 -27.42 27.09
N PRO A 94 16.85 -28.60 27.36
CA PRO A 94 16.39 -28.95 28.70
C PRO A 94 17.54 -28.82 29.70
N PRO A 95 17.28 -28.35 30.94
CA PRO A 95 18.29 -28.31 31.96
C PRO A 95 18.81 -29.73 32.17
N LYS A 96 20.12 -29.92 31.98
CA LYS A 96 20.78 -31.12 32.50
C LYS A 96 20.51 -31.13 34.00
N SER A 97 19.77 -32.13 34.49
CA SER A 97 19.79 -32.54 35.88
C SER A 97 21.24 -32.87 36.25
N SER A 98 21.98 -31.85 36.64
CA SER A 98 23.17 -32.00 37.45
C SER A 98 22.68 -31.85 38.89
N VAL A 99 22.60 -32.99 39.55
CA VAL A 99 22.84 -33.05 41.00
C VAL A 99 24.23 -32.44 41.18
N ASP A 100 24.31 -31.16 41.54
CA ASP A 100 24.53 -30.73 42.91
C ASP A 100 24.60 -29.20 43.05
N ILE A 101 24.21 -28.75 44.24
CA ILE A 101 23.93 -27.38 44.70
C ILE A 101 25.23 -26.62 45.09
N PRO A 102 25.22 -25.27 45.13
CA PRO A 102 26.38 -24.36 45.05
C PRO A 102 26.81 -23.78 46.43
N PRO A 103 27.69 -22.74 46.50
CA PRO A 103 27.14 -21.38 46.56
C PRO A 103 28.00 -20.25 45.94
N GLN A 104 27.24 -19.28 45.38
CA GLN A 104 27.33 -17.83 45.61
C GLN A 104 28.40 -16.98 44.89
N THR A 105 27.89 -16.19 43.94
CA THR A 105 28.02 -14.73 43.81
C THR A 105 29.10 -14.01 44.63
N THR A 106 29.93 -13.23 43.94
CA THR A 106 29.94 -11.76 44.08
C THR A 106 30.68 -11.11 42.90
N VAL A 107 30.09 -10.05 42.36
CA VAL A 107 30.78 -9.08 41.50
C VAL A 107 31.50 -8.08 42.40
N ARG A 108 32.75 -7.73 42.09
CA ARG A 108 33.28 -6.35 42.20
C ARG A 108 34.64 -6.19 41.52
N THR A 109 34.71 -5.24 40.62
CA THR A 109 35.95 -4.57 40.19
C THR A 109 36.64 -3.95 41.40
N LEU A 110 37.98 -4.02 41.50
CA LEU A 110 38.92 -2.96 41.93
C LEU A 110 40.39 -3.49 41.96
N ILE A 111 41.21 -3.01 41.00
CA ILE A 111 42.58 -2.44 41.13
C ILE A 111 43.70 -3.12 41.98
N TYR A 112 44.89 -3.30 41.34
CA TYR A 112 46.30 -3.46 41.86
C TYR A 112 46.57 -4.64 42.82
N ALA A 113 47.73 -5.30 42.96
CA ALA A 113 49.13 -5.22 42.49
C ALA A 113 49.80 -6.62 42.77
N PRO A 114 51.10 -6.85 42.50
CA PRO A 114 51.70 -8.17 42.26
C PRO A 114 52.29 -8.87 43.50
N GLU A 115 52.94 -10.02 43.23
CA GLU A 115 54.01 -10.74 43.96
C GLU A 115 53.70 -12.11 44.60
N SER A 116 54.60 -13.04 44.24
CA SER A 116 55.24 -14.14 45.00
C SER A 116 54.39 -14.88 46.05
N THR A 117 54.39 -16.21 46.15
CA THR A 117 55.55 -17.11 46.19
C THR A 117 55.03 -18.56 46.15
N GLN A 118 55.79 -19.43 45.49
CA GLN A 118 55.83 -20.90 45.67
C GLN A 118 55.93 -21.31 47.16
N PRO A 119 55.79 -22.60 47.61
CA PRO A 119 56.30 -23.82 46.94
C PRO A 119 55.59 -25.18 47.14
N VAL A 120 55.98 -26.15 46.27
CA VAL A 120 56.37 -27.56 46.51
C VAL A 120 55.33 -28.46 47.23
N THR A 121 54.88 -29.59 46.66
CA THR A 121 55.65 -30.83 46.53
C THR A 121 55.18 -31.75 45.39
N GLU A 122 56.18 -32.31 44.73
CA GLU A 122 56.26 -33.44 43.80
C GLU A 122 55.39 -34.67 44.15
N GLU A 123 54.80 -35.34 43.16
CA GLU A 123 55.31 -36.67 42.75
C GLU A 123 54.64 -37.22 41.47
N ASN A 124 55.51 -37.58 40.51
CA ASN A 124 55.44 -38.68 39.54
C ASN A 124 54.26 -38.81 38.53
N LEU A 125 54.57 -38.43 37.28
CA LEU A 125 54.03 -38.99 36.02
C LEU A 125 54.94 -40.12 35.50
N PRO A 126 54.41 -41.06 34.70
CA PRO A 126 54.84 -41.16 33.30
C PRO A 126 53.68 -41.62 32.33
N PRO A 127 53.86 -41.76 30.99
CA PRO A 127 53.53 -40.74 29.98
C PRO A 127 52.46 -41.19 28.95
N LEU A 128 51.93 -40.25 28.17
CA LEU A 128 51.06 -40.47 26.99
C LEU A 128 51.82 -40.25 25.66
N PRO A 129 51.39 -40.89 24.54
CA PRO A 129 52.18 -41.02 23.31
C PRO A 129 52.17 -39.79 22.39
N GLU A 130 53.17 -39.80 21.53
CA GLU A 130 53.69 -38.79 20.60
C GLU A 130 52.69 -38.25 19.55
N LEU A 131 52.76 -36.93 19.32
CA LEU A 131 52.23 -36.23 18.13
C LEU A 131 53.43 -35.71 17.31
N PRO A 132 53.36 -35.69 15.97
CA PRO A 132 54.51 -35.47 15.09
C PRO A 132 55.02 -34.02 15.11
N GLU A 133 56.35 -33.88 15.20
CA GLU A 133 57.08 -32.61 15.21
C GLU A 133 56.92 -31.79 13.92
N MET A 134 56.51 -30.53 14.12
CA MET A 134 56.60 -29.45 13.14
C MET A 134 58.04 -28.92 13.14
N LYS A 135 58.82 -29.26 12.11
CA LYS A 135 60.19 -28.77 11.90
C LYS A 135 60.17 -27.27 11.58
N VAL A 136 60.52 -26.44 12.56
CA VAL A 136 60.78 -25.01 12.38
C VAL A 136 62.31 -24.83 12.36
N GLU A 137 62.86 -24.59 11.18
CA GLU A 137 64.27 -24.17 11.03
C GLU A 137 64.40 -22.69 11.37
N VAL A 138 65.05 -22.40 12.50
CA VAL A 138 65.49 -21.05 12.89
C VAL A 138 66.95 -20.90 12.44
N HIS A 139 67.18 -20.11 11.39
CA HIS A 139 68.53 -19.71 10.99
C HIS A 139 68.97 -18.49 11.79
N HIS A 140 69.94 -18.67 12.69
CA HIS A 140 70.72 -17.56 13.28
C HIS A 140 71.88 -17.20 12.36
N GLY A 141 72.07 -15.89 12.14
CA GLY A 141 72.97 -15.36 11.13
C GLY A 141 74.46 -15.36 11.49
N ALA A 142 75.28 -15.27 10.44
CA ALA A 142 76.54 -14.53 10.37
C ALA A 142 77.10 -14.58 8.93
N VAL A 143 77.27 -13.38 8.30
CA VAL A 143 78.34 -12.99 7.33
C VAL A 143 78.32 -13.74 5.97
N GLU A 144 78.24 -13.18 4.75
CA GLU A 144 78.75 -11.95 4.11
C GLU A 144 78.05 -11.74 2.73
N ASP A 145 77.86 -10.47 2.35
CA ASP A 145 77.65 -9.83 1.02
C ASP A 145 76.47 -10.11 0.04
N PRO A 146 76.05 -9.09 -0.76
CA PRO A 146 74.73 -9.01 -1.38
C PRO A 146 74.74 -9.18 -2.91
N GLU A 147 73.75 -9.90 -3.46
CA GLU A 147 73.25 -9.65 -4.82
C GLU A 147 71.71 -9.61 -4.85
N PRO A 148 71.10 -8.67 -5.62
CA PRO A 148 69.67 -8.42 -5.57
C PRO A 148 68.94 -9.18 -6.68
N VAL A 149 68.14 -10.19 -6.33
CA VAL A 149 67.27 -10.86 -7.31
C VAL A 149 65.84 -10.34 -7.22
N ALA A 150 65.53 -9.50 -8.21
CA ALA A 150 64.27 -9.37 -8.93
C ALA A 150 62.99 -8.93 -8.19
N ARG A 151 62.64 -7.65 -8.43
CA ARG A 151 61.26 -7.17 -8.48
C ARG A 151 60.45 -7.93 -9.54
N ALA A 152 59.43 -8.67 -9.11
CA ALA A 152 58.26 -9.05 -9.92
C ALA A 152 57.21 -9.60 -8.92
N THR A 153 55.98 -9.11 -8.73
CA THR A 153 54.99 -8.58 -9.67
C THR A 153 53.87 -7.87 -8.88
N SER A 154 53.86 -6.54 -8.83
CA SER A 154 52.72 -5.77 -8.28
C SER A 154 51.70 -5.38 -9.36
N GLY A 155 51.69 -6.08 -10.50
CA GLY A 155 50.83 -5.80 -11.66
C GLY A 155 49.77 -6.86 -11.96
N ARG A 156 49.73 -7.96 -11.19
CA ARG A 156 48.84 -9.10 -11.47
C ARG A 156 47.62 -9.15 -10.55
N THR A 157 47.72 -8.63 -9.32
CA THR A 157 46.62 -8.51 -8.35
C THR A 157 45.61 -7.42 -8.72
N ILE A 158 46.06 -6.27 -9.24
CA ILE A 158 45.18 -5.17 -9.68
C ILE A 158 44.33 -5.58 -10.90
N LYS A 159 44.88 -6.41 -11.80
CA LYS A 159 44.16 -6.93 -12.96
C LYS A 159 43.01 -7.87 -12.57
N GLY A 160 43.19 -8.66 -11.51
CA GLY A 160 42.12 -9.52 -10.96
C GLY A 160 40.99 -8.72 -10.31
N PHE A 161 41.32 -7.65 -9.57
CA PHE A 161 40.32 -6.76 -8.98
C PHE A 161 39.51 -5.99 -10.03
N MET A 162 40.18 -5.41 -11.04
CA MET A 162 39.50 -4.71 -12.14
C MET A 162 38.62 -5.66 -12.96
N ALA A 163 39.07 -6.90 -13.19
CA ALA A 163 38.23 -7.92 -13.83
C ALA A 163 36.97 -8.23 -13.00
N GLY A 164 37.11 -8.35 -11.67
CA GLY A 164 35.97 -8.55 -10.77
C GLY A 164 34.97 -7.38 -10.78
N VAL A 165 35.46 -6.13 -10.76
CA VAL A 165 34.60 -4.93 -10.83
C VAL A 165 33.85 -4.85 -12.16
N VAL A 166 34.52 -5.14 -13.28
CA VAL A 166 33.88 -5.14 -14.61
C VAL A 166 32.82 -6.26 -14.69
N CYS A 167 33.11 -7.45 -14.17
CA CYS A 167 32.12 -8.53 -14.11
C CYS A 167 30.92 -8.18 -13.22
N ALA A 168 31.15 -7.58 -12.04
CA ALA A 168 30.08 -7.15 -11.15
C ALA A 168 29.23 -6.04 -11.78
N ALA A 169 29.85 -5.08 -12.47
CA ALA A 169 29.14 -4.03 -13.21
C ALA A 169 28.32 -4.61 -14.37
N ALA A 170 28.85 -5.60 -15.09
CA ALA A 170 28.11 -6.29 -16.16
C ALA A 170 26.90 -7.03 -15.61
N VAL A 171 27.05 -7.76 -14.49
CA VAL A 171 25.92 -8.44 -13.83
C VAL A 171 24.89 -7.43 -13.33
N ALA A 172 25.33 -6.33 -12.71
CA ALA A 172 24.43 -5.26 -12.27
C ALA A 172 23.69 -4.61 -13.44
N ALA A 173 24.36 -4.37 -14.58
CA ALA A 173 23.74 -3.84 -15.79
C ALA A 173 22.73 -4.81 -16.40
N VAL A 174 23.03 -6.11 -16.41
CA VAL A 174 22.10 -7.16 -16.88
C VAL A 174 20.88 -7.24 -15.96
N LEU A 175 21.08 -7.22 -14.64
CA LEU A 175 19.99 -7.20 -13.66
C LEU A 175 19.15 -5.92 -13.76
N TRP A 176 19.79 -4.76 -13.98
CA TRP A 176 19.10 -3.50 -14.19
C TRP A 176 18.29 -3.50 -15.49
N TRP A 177 18.86 -4.02 -16.58
CA TRP A 177 18.17 -4.19 -17.85
C TRP A 177 16.98 -5.15 -17.74
N TRP A 178 17.11 -6.22 -16.96
CA TRP A 178 16.04 -7.19 -16.81
C TRP A 178 14.93 -6.72 -15.84
N GLN A 179 15.27 -6.04 -14.76
CA GLN A 179 14.33 -5.67 -13.70
C GLN A 179 13.73 -4.27 -13.90
N VAL A 180 14.56 -3.28 -14.23
CA VAL A 180 14.19 -1.85 -14.19
C VAL A 180 13.69 -1.38 -15.56
N TYR A 181 14.28 -1.83 -16.65
CA TYR A 181 13.87 -1.44 -17.99
C TYR A 181 12.40 -1.80 -18.35
N PRO A 182 11.91 -3.04 -18.12
CA PRO A 182 10.50 -3.34 -18.38
C PRO A 182 9.55 -2.56 -17.44
N MET A 183 9.99 -2.27 -16.21
CA MET A 183 9.23 -1.45 -15.27
C MET A 183 9.13 0.02 -15.74
N GLN A 184 10.19 0.58 -16.33
CA GLN A 184 10.15 1.92 -16.91
C GLN A 184 9.20 2.00 -18.11
N GLN A 185 9.10 0.95 -18.94
CA GLN A 185 8.14 0.90 -20.04
C GLN A 185 6.69 0.84 -19.53
N GLN A 186 6.42 0.08 -18.46
CA GLN A 186 5.11 0.07 -17.81
C GLN A 186 4.76 1.43 -17.19
N LEU A 187 5.74 2.10 -16.56
CA LEU A 187 5.56 3.44 -16.03
C LEU A 187 5.39 4.49 -17.12
N ALA A 188 6.01 4.32 -18.30
CA ALA A 188 5.79 5.21 -19.44
C ALA A 188 4.33 5.13 -19.93
N GLN A 189 3.76 3.93 -20.05
CA GLN A 189 2.35 3.75 -20.41
C GLN A 189 1.38 4.34 -19.37
N VAL A 190 1.75 4.28 -18.08
CA VAL A 190 0.97 4.92 -17.00
C VAL A 190 1.14 6.45 -17.02
N ARG A 191 2.33 6.96 -17.38
CA ARG A 191 2.58 8.40 -17.59
C ARG A 191 1.85 8.96 -18.82
N ASP A 192 1.57 8.14 -19.83
CA ASP A 192 0.77 8.57 -20.99
C ASP A 192 -0.71 8.77 -20.63
N THR A 193 -1.16 8.21 -19.50
CA THR A 193 -2.50 8.49 -18.98
C THR A 193 -2.43 9.71 -18.06
N ALA A 194 -3.25 10.73 -18.31
CA ALA A 194 -3.24 11.97 -17.52
C ALA A 194 -3.41 11.74 -16.00
N GLN A 195 -4.26 10.79 -15.61
CA GLN A 195 -4.44 10.40 -14.20
C GLN A 195 -3.22 9.65 -13.63
N GLY A 196 -2.56 8.81 -14.42
CA GLY A 196 -1.34 8.11 -14.02
C GLY A 196 -0.14 9.04 -13.90
N ALA A 197 0.00 10.00 -14.81
CA ALA A 197 1.01 11.06 -14.74
C ALA A 197 0.85 11.95 -13.50
N ALA A 198 -0.39 12.30 -13.15
CA ALA A 198 -0.69 13.13 -11.98
C ALA A 198 -0.41 12.38 -10.67
N THR A 199 -0.83 11.12 -10.55
CA THR A 199 -0.53 10.29 -9.36
C THR A 199 0.96 10.03 -9.20
N LEU A 200 1.69 9.81 -10.28
CA LEU A 200 3.16 9.70 -10.24
C LEU A 200 3.82 11.03 -9.85
N TRP A 201 3.31 12.17 -10.31
CA TRP A 201 3.81 13.48 -9.86
C TRP A 201 3.56 13.72 -8.37
N LEU A 202 2.39 13.31 -7.84
CA LEU A 202 2.11 13.40 -6.40
C LEU A 202 3.07 12.54 -5.56
N ALA A 203 3.56 11.42 -6.11
CA ALA A 203 4.57 10.58 -5.46
C ALA A 203 5.99 11.17 -5.55
N SER A 204 6.32 11.82 -6.67
CA SER A 204 7.61 12.48 -6.90
C SER A 204 7.42 13.85 -7.58
N PRO A 205 7.24 14.92 -6.80
CA PRO A 205 6.90 16.23 -7.34
C PRO A 205 8.09 16.88 -8.06
N GLU A 206 7.87 17.25 -9.31
CA GLU A 206 8.88 17.84 -10.20
C GLU A 206 8.36 19.16 -10.79
N LEU A 207 9.05 20.28 -10.52
CA LEU A 207 8.57 21.62 -10.89
C LEU A 207 8.58 21.85 -12.42
N ASP A 208 9.61 21.37 -13.11
CA ASP A 208 9.80 21.61 -14.56
C ASP A 208 8.65 21.07 -15.42
N SER A 209 8.05 19.99 -14.95
CA SER A 209 6.96 19.29 -15.63
C SER A 209 5.57 19.69 -15.12
N TYR A 210 5.48 20.45 -14.03
CA TYR A 210 4.22 20.76 -13.35
C TYR A 210 3.27 21.55 -14.25
N GLY A 211 3.77 22.61 -14.89
CA GLY A 211 2.97 23.45 -15.78
C GLY A 211 2.42 22.69 -16.98
N GLN A 212 3.26 21.88 -17.63
CA GLN A 212 2.84 21.04 -18.76
C GLN A 212 1.81 19.98 -18.33
N ARG A 213 2.02 19.32 -17.17
CA ARG A 213 1.07 18.32 -16.66
C ARG A 213 -0.29 18.94 -16.30
N LEU A 214 -0.30 20.12 -15.67
CA LEU A 214 -1.54 20.83 -15.37
C LEU A 214 -2.30 21.25 -16.63
N GLN A 215 -1.60 21.60 -17.71
CA GLN A 215 -2.24 21.94 -18.98
C GLN A 215 -2.85 20.72 -19.68
N GLN A 216 -2.27 19.53 -19.52
CA GLN A 216 -2.74 18.29 -20.15
C GLN A 216 -3.90 17.61 -19.38
N LEU A 217 -4.07 17.89 -18.09
CA LEU A 217 -5.09 17.27 -17.25
C LEU A 217 -6.55 17.58 -17.68
N PRO A 218 -6.91 18.83 -18.01
CA PRO A 218 -8.25 19.17 -18.49
C PRO A 218 -8.62 18.49 -19.81
N ASP A 219 -7.63 18.21 -20.66
CA ASP A 219 -7.83 17.53 -21.95
C ASP A 219 -8.10 16.02 -21.78
N ALA A 220 -7.90 15.50 -20.58
CA ALA A 220 -8.16 14.10 -20.28
C ALA A 220 -9.67 13.81 -20.26
N SER A 221 -10.08 12.77 -20.98
CA SER A 221 -11.48 12.35 -20.96
C SER A 221 -11.85 11.80 -19.57
N PRO A 222 -12.98 12.23 -18.97
CA PRO A 222 -13.46 11.68 -17.70
C PRO A 222 -13.87 10.21 -17.80
N LEU A 223 -14.00 9.67 -19.03
CA LEU A 223 -14.26 8.26 -19.27
C LEU A 223 -13.02 7.36 -19.21
N GLN A 224 -11.80 7.91 -19.20
CA GLN A 224 -10.57 7.11 -19.37
C GLN A 224 -10.50 5.92 -18.40
N LEU A 225 -10.90 6.09 -17.14
CA LEU A 225 -10.89 5.02 -16.15
C LEU A 225 -11.90 3.90 -16.47
N LEU A 226 -13.09 4.29 -16.94
CA LEU A 226 -14.12 3.34 -17.35
C LEU A 226 -13.72 2.61 -18.64
N GLU A 227 -13.08 3.31 -19.57
CA GLU A 227 -12.53 2.73 -20.80
C GLU A 227 -11.35 1.79 -20.52
N ALA A 228 -10.49 2.12 -19.55
CA ALA A 228 -9.45 1.22 -19.05
C ALA A 228 -10.06 -0.05 -18.48
N GLY A 229 -11.15 0.04 -17.70
CA GLY A 229 -11.91 -1.12 -17.24
C GLY A 229 -12.40 -2.01 -18.40
N MET A 230 -12.92 -1.41 -19.47
CA MET A 230 -13.31 -2.14 -20.69
C MET A 230 -12.13 -2.81 -21.41
N GLN A 231 -10.94 -2.20 -21.38
CA GLN A 231 -9.72 -2.83 -21.92
C GLN A 231 -9.26 -3.98 -21.04
N MET A 232 -9.26 -3.81 -19.71
CA MET A 232 -8.93 -4.85 -18.74
C MET A 232 -9.80 -6.10 -18.93
N MET A 233 -11.11 -5.90 -19.12
CA MET A 233 -12.04 -7.00 -19.43
C MET A 233 -11.64 -7.74 -20.71
N ARG A 234 -11.38 -7.02 -21.81
CA ARG A 234 -10.98 -7.63 -23.09
C ARG A 234 -9.66 -8.39 -22.98
N THR A 235 -8.69 -7.82 -22.27
CA THR A 235 -7.41 -8.50 -22.03
C THR A 235 -7.59 -9.75 -21.17
N ALA A 236 -8.41 -9.66 -20.11
CA ALA A 236 -8.71 -10.80 -19.24
C ALA A 236 -9.44 -11.92 -20.00
N ASP A 237 -10.39 -11.57 -20.87
CA ASP A 237 -11.10 -12.50 -21.74
C ASP A 237 -10.14 -13.22 -22.71
N SER A 238 -9.21 -12.48 -23.32
CA SER A 238 -8.20 -13.06 -24.23
C SER A 238 -7.17 -13.97 -23.52
N ARG A 239 -6.88 -13.70 -22.25
CA ARG A 239 -5.79 -14.37 -21.51
C ARG A 239 -6.29 -15.51 -20.63
N TRP A 240 -7.53 -15.41 -20.14
CA TRP A 240 -8.17 -16.37 -19.23
C TRP A 240 -9.65 -16.63 -19.58
N PRO A 241 -9.97 -17.08 -20.80
CA PRO A 241 -11.36 -17.23 -21.26
C PRO A 241 -12.17 -18.23 -20.44
N GLU A 242 -11.54 -19.31 -19.95
CA GLU A 242 -12.20 -20.38 -19.20
C GLU A 242 -12.24 -20.15 -17.68
N SER A 243 -11.68 -19.03 -17.20
CA SER A 243 -11.61 -18.76 -15.77
C SER A 243 -12.95 -18.27 -15.21
N LEU A 244 -13.57 -19.07 -14.35
CA LEU A 244 -14.81 -18.71 -13.66
C LEU A 244 -14.68 -17.42 -12.82
N GLN A 245 -13.49 -17.17 -12.25
CA GLN A 245 -13.21 -15.94 -11.49
C GLN A 245 -13.25 -14.70 -12.39
N GLN A 246 -12.71 -14.79 -13.61
CA GLN A 246 -12.72 -13.69 -14.58
C GLN A 246 -14.15 -13.41 -15.05
N GLN A 247 -14.92 -14.45 -15.36
CA GLN A 247 -16.29 -14.31 -15.85
C GLN A 247 -17.19 -13.69 -14.79
N GLN A 248 -17.07 -14.12 -13.53
CA GLN A 248 -17.83 -13.54 -12.42
C GLN A 248 -17.46 -12.07 -12.17
N ALA A 249 -16.17 -11.73 -12.15
CA ALA A 249 -15.73 -10.35 -11.97
C ALA A 249 -16.22 -9.43 -13.11
N THR A 250 -16.17 -9.92 -14.34
CA THR A 250 -16.66 -9.19 -15.52
C THR A 250 -18.17 -9.00 -15.49
N ALA A 251 -18.92 -10.03 -15.11
CA ALA A 251 -20.37 -9.95 -14.96
C ALA A 251 -20.78 -8.93 -13.88
N GLN A 252 -20.12 -8.97 -12.72
CA GLN A 252 -20.36 -8.01 -11.63
C GLN A 252 -20.06 -6.58 -12.07
N TRP A 253 -18.94 -6.35 -12.76
CA TRP A 253 -18.59 -5.03 -13.28
C TRP A 253 -19.62 -4.51 -14.28
N ASN A 254 -20.04 -5.35 -15.24
CA ASN A 254 -21.05 -4.98 -16.22
C ASN A 254 -22.39 -4.65 -15.55
N GLU A 255 -22.78 -5.39 -14.51
CA GLU A 255 -24.00 -5.11 -13.75
C GLU A 255 -23.89 -3.76 -13.03
N ILE A 256 -22.76 -3.48 -12.36
CA ILE A 256 -22.50 -2.18 -11.74
C ILE A 256 -22.66 -1.03 -12.76
N LEU A 257 -22.08 -1.18 -13.97
CA LEU A 257 -22.21 -0.17 -15.02
C LEU A 257 -23.66 0.01 -15.47
N LYS A 258 -24.41 -1.07 -15.64
CA LYS A 258 -25.84 -1.02 -16.02
C LYS A 258 -26.67 -0.35 -14.93
N THR A 259 -26.52 -0.74 -13.68
CA THR A 259 -27.25 -0.15 -12.55
C THR A 259 -26.94 1.34 -12.42
N ARG A 260 -25.67 1.74 -12.53
CA ARG A 260 -25.27 3.16 -12.55
C ARG A 260 -25.88 3.90 -13.74
N ALA A 261 -25.84 3.33 -14.94
CA ALA A 261 -26.43 3.96 -16.11
C ALA A 261 -27.95 4.15 -15.99
N GLN A 262 -28.64 3.23 -15.32
CA GLN A 262 -30.08 3.32 -15.04
C GLN A 262 -30.41 4.37 -13.97
N SER A 263 -29.51 4.65 -13.03
CA SER A 263 -29.70 5.71 -12.03
C SER A 263 -29.55 7.12 -12.60
N SER A 264 -28.98 7.25 -13.81
CA SER A 264 -29.01 8.51 -14.59
C SER A 264 -30.41 8.73 -15.17
N PRO A 265 -31.11 9.82 -14.82
CA PRO A 265 -32.41 10.12 -15.39
C PRO A 265 -32.33 10.38 -16.87
N GLN A 266 -33.43 10.11 -17.54
CA GLN A 266 -33.50 10.20 -18.99
C GLN A 266 -33.79 11.63 -19.47
N MET A 267 -34.20 12.52 -18.56
CA MET A 267 -34.60 13.90 -18.79
C MET A 267 -35.73 14.03 -19.82
N ARG A 268 -36.57 12.99 -19.95
CA ARG A 268 -37.67 12.97 -20.93
C ARG A 268 -38.75 14.01 -20.60
N GLY A 269 -39.13 14.11 -19.32
CA GLY A 269 -40.07 15.13 -18.85
C GLY A 269 -39.54 16.54 -19.11
N TRP A 270 -38.26 16.78 -18.87
CA TRP A 270 -37.61 18.06 -19.14
C TRP A 270 -37.61 18.41 -20.63
N GLN A 271 -37.25 17.46 -21.51
CA GLN A 271 -37.29 17.66 -22.96
C GLN A 271 -38.71 17.93 -23.44
N GLN A 272 -39.69 17.18 -22.93
CA GLN A 272 -41.10 17.37 -23.27
C GLN A 272 -41.62 18.72 -22.80
N ALA A 273 -41.27 19.16 -21.58
CA ALA A 273 -41.64 20.49 -21.08
C ALA A 273 -41.12 21.59 -21.99
N ARG A 274 -39.85 21.48 -22.41
CA ARG A 274 -39.21 22.44 -23.32
C ARG A 274 -39.90 22.48 -24.68
N GLN A 275 -40.27 21.33 -25.22
CA GLN A 275 -41.02 21.25 -26.47
C GLN A 275 -42.42 21.86 -26.32
N ASN A 276 -43.18 21.47 -25.30
CA ASN A 276 -44.53 21.98 -25.05
C ASN A 276 -44.54 23.52 -24.88
N LEU A 277 -43.55 24.06 -24.18
CA LEU A 277 -43.41 25.52 -24.02
C LEU A 277 -43.03 26.22 -25.33
N ARG A 278 -42.24 25.58 -26.19
CA ARG A 278 -41.91 26.07 -27.53
C ARG A 278 -43.18 26.12 -28.39
N ASP A 279 -43.90 25.02 -28.46
CA ASP A 279 -45.13 24.91 -29.24
C ASP A 279 -46.18 25.91 -28.75
N PHE A 280 -46.28 26.10 -27.43
CA PHE A 280 -47.14 27.12 -26.85
C PHE A 280 -46.72 28.54 -27.21
N ALA A 281 -45.41 28.85 -27.22
CA ALA A 281 -44.92 30.16 -27.66
C ALA A 281 -45.22 30.43 -29.14
N ASP A 282 -45.07 29.42 -30.00
CA ASP A 282 -45.39 29.51 -31.43
C ASP A 282 -46.90 29.74 -31.64
N LEU A 283 -47.73 29.01 -30.89
CA LEU A 283 -49.17 29.19 -30.88
C LEU A 283 -49.58 30.58 -30.35
N MET A 284 -48.83 31.14 -29.39
CA MET A 284 -49.05 32.52 -28.93
C MET A 284 -48.81 33.53 -30.04
N MET A 285 -47.70 33.40 -30.77
CA MET A 285 -47.39 34.28 -31.92
C MET A 285 -48.44 34.16 -33.04
N GLN A 286 -48.93 32.95 -33.32
CA GLN A 286 -50.00 32.75 -34.30
C GLN A 286 -51.29 33.47 -33.89
N ARG A 287 -51.75 33.28 -32.65
CA ARG A 287 -53.01 33.88 -32.17
C ARG A 287 -52.93 35.41 -32.08
N GLU A 288 -51.77 35.96 -31.74
CA GLU A 288 -51.52 37.40 -31.80
C GLU A 288 -51.71 37.94 -33.23
N THR A 289 -51.18 37.24 -34.23
CA THR A 289 -51.34 37.58 -35.66
C THR A 289 -52.80 37.53 -36.09
N GLU A 290 -53.55 36.54 -35.59
CA GLU A 290 -54.99 36.37 -35.85
C GLU A 290 -55.87 37.32 -35.02
N LYS A 291 -55.28 38.18 -34.17
CA LYS A 291 -55.97 39.05 -33.19
C LYS A 291 -56.91 38.28 -32.25
N GLN A 292 -56.56 37.04 -31.94
CA GLN A 292 -57.28 36.18 -31.02
C GLN A 292 -56.55 36.10 -29.68
N GLY A 293 -57.30 36.16 -28.58
CA GLY A 293 -56.74 36.06 -27.23
C GLY A 293 -56.70 34.62 -26.70
N PHE A 294 -55.94 34.42 -25.62
CA PHE A 294 -55.96 33.18 -24.84
C PHE A 294 -56.88 33.29 -23.64
N THR A 295 -57.46 32.16 -23.24
CA THR A 295 -58.12 32.08 -21.94
C THR A 295 -57.07 31.94 -20.84
N LEU A 296 -57.31 32.59 -19.70
CA LEU A 296 -56.46 32.46 -18.53
C LEU A 296 -56.36 30.98 -18.06
N SER A 297 -57.43 30.20 -18.24
CA SER A 297 -57.46 28.78 -17.91
C SER A 297 -56.48 27.96 -18.76
N TYR A 298 -56.38 28.26 -20.07
CA TYR A 298 -55.45 27.57 -20.96
C TYR A 298 -53.99 27.86 -20.59
N ILE A 299 -53.65 29.14 -20.34
CA ILE A 299 -52.32 29.54 -19.90
C ILE A 299 -51.96 28.81 -18.60
N LYS A 300 -52.84 28.84 -17.60
CA LYS A 300 -52.64 28.12 -16.33
C LYS A 300 -52.37 26.63 -16.55
N THR A 301 -53.12 25.98 -17.44
CA THR A 301 -52.96 24.55 -17.75
C THR A 301 -51.57 24.26 -18.33
N VAL A 302 -51.13 25.04 -19.33
CA VAL A 302 -49.81 24.86 -19.93
C VAL A 302 -48.70 25.12 -18.92
N THR A 303 -48.81 26.18 -18.11
CA THR A 303 -47.81 26.51 -17.07
C THR A 303 -47.70 25.39 -16.03
N TRP A 304 -48.82 24.88 -15.52
CA TRP A 304 -48.83 23.78 -14.55
C TRP A 304 -48.27 22.48 -15.14
N GLN A 305 -48.61 22.17 -16.39
CA GLN A 305 -48.10 20.98 -17.06
C GLN A 305 -46.59 21.07 -17.28
N ALA A 306 -46.09 22.24 -17.70
CA ALA A 306 -44.66 22.47 -17.85
C ALA A 306 -43.92 22.36 -16.52
N GLU A 307 -44.43 22.98 -15.45
CA GLU A 307 -43.84 22.89 -14.11
C GLU A 307 -43.79 21.44 -13.62
N ARG A 308 -44.90 20.70 -13.76
CA ARG A 308 -44.97 19.28 -13.40
C ARG A 308 -43.94 18.46 -14.16
N LEU A 309 -43.80 18.68 -15.47
CA LEU A 309 -42.85 17.94 -16.30
C LEU A 309 -41.39 18.27 -15.95
N LEU A 310 -41.08 19.54 -15.65
CA LEU A 310 -39.75 19.98 -15.20
C LEU A 310 -39.38 19.42 -13.83
N ASN A 311 -40.36 19.26 -12.93
CA ASN A 311 -40.15 18.77 -11.57
C ASN A 311 -40.11 17.22 -11.47
N GLN A 312 -40.35 16.48 -12.56
CA GLN A 312 -40.26 15.01 -12.55
C GLN A 312 -38.83 14.51 -12.31
N GLU A 313 -37.84 15.17 -12.92
CA GLU A 313 -36.43 14.79 -12.83
C GLU A 313 -35.57 16.03 -12.69
N THR A 314 -34.82 16.15 -11.60
CA THR A 314 -33.94 17.30 -11.35
C THR A 314 -32.64 17.19 -12.14
N PRO A 315 -32.28 18.20 -12.97
CA PRO A 315 -31.00 18.27 -13.67
C PRO A 315 -29.80 18.30 -12.72
N LEU A 316 -28.66 17.79 -13.16
CA LEU A 316 -27.43 17.76 -12.36
C LEU A 316 -26.95 19.17 -12.03
N GLU A 317 -27.08 20.10 -12.97
CA GLU A 317 -26.71 21.51 -12.85
C GLU A 317 -27.54 22.22 -11.76
N SER A 318 -28.81 21.83 -11.61
CA SER A 318 -29.66 22.33 -10.52
C SER A 318 -29.19 21.78 -9.16
N LEU A 319 -28.80 20.50 -9.08
CA LEU A 319 -28.23 19.93 -7.86
C LEU A 319 -26.91 20.61 -7.46
N LEU A 320 -26.06 20.94 -8.44
CA LEU A 320 -24.81 21.68 -8.20
C LEU A 320 -25.09 23.08 -7.65
N THR A 321 -26.09 23.78 -8.19
CA THR A 321 -26.51 25.10 -7.70
C THR A 321 -27.03 25.00 -6.25
N GLN A 322 -27.87 24.00 -5.97
CA GLN A 322 -28.37 23.74 -4.61
C GLN A 322 -27.25 23.42 -3.62
N TYR A 323 -26.24 22.65 -4.03
CA TYR A 323 -25.06 22.37 -3.21
C TYR A 323 -24.27 23.64 -2.91
N GLN A 324 -24.05 24.50 -3.92
CA GLN A 324 -23.36 25.78 -3.75
C GLN A 324 -24.10 26.68 -2.75
N ASP A 325 -25.41 26.81 -2.88
CA ASP A 325 -26.24 27.63 -1.99
C ASP A 325 -26.27 27.07 -0.56
N ALA A 326 -26.39 25.74 -0.41
CA ALA A 326 -26.38 25.07 0.88
C ALA A 326 -25.03 25.25 1.61
N ARG A 327 -23.91 25.14 0.87
CA ARG A 327 -22.57 25.39 1.41
C ARG A 327 -22.42 26.85 1.85
N ALA A 328 -22.86 27.80 1.03
CA ALA A 328 -22.81 29.23 1.35
C ALA A 328 -23.59 29.57 2.64
N GLN A 329 -24.64 28.81 2.93
CA GLN A 329 -25.47 28.97 4.13
C GLN A 329 -24.97 28.14 5.34
N GLY A 330 -23.84 27.43 5.22
CA GLY A 330 -23.29 26.60 6.29
C GLY A 330 -24.13 25.37 6.66
N ARG A 331 -24.99 24.89 5.74
CA ARG A 331 -25.81 23.68 5.95
C ARG A 331 -24.99 22.42 5.70
N ASN A 332 -25.44 21.28 6.25
CA ASN A 332 -24.83 19.98 5.93
C ASN A 332 -25.12 19.62 4.45
N THR A 333 -24.06 19.37 3.68
CA THR A 333 -24.11 19.06 2.25
C THR A 333 -23.75 17.60 1.91
N GLU A 334 -23.48 16.73 2.90
CA GLU A 334 -22.99 15.36 2.68
C GLU A 334 -23.94 14.53 1.80
N ALA A 335 -25.25 14.60 2.07
CA ALA A 335 -26.26 13.87 1.29
C ALA A 335 -26.34 14.38 -0.16
N LEU A 336 -26.28 15.71 -0.35
CA LEU A 336 -26.26 16.32 -1.68
C LEU A 336 -25.00 15.95 -2.45
N GLU A 337 -23.84 15.94 -1.79
CA GLU A 337 -22.57 15.54 -2.38
C GLU A 337 -22.59 14.10 -2.87
N LYS A 338 -23.07 13.18 -2.02
CA LYS A 338 -23.26 11.78 -2.38
C LYS A 338 -24.19 11.64 -3.59
N GLN A 339 -25.33 12.34 -3.58
CA GLN A 339 -26.28 12.33 -4.69
C GLN A 339 -25.63 12.85 -5.98
N ILE A 340 -24.87 13.95 -5.93
CA ILE A 340 -24.17 14.52 -7.09
C ILE A 340 -23.15 13.52 -7.65
N ASN A 341 -22.36 12.88 -6.79
CA ASN A 341 -21.36 11.90 -7.19
C ASN A 341 -22.00 10.67 -7.85
N GLU A 342 -23.06 10.12 -7.26
CA GLU A 342 -23.83 9.01 -7.86
C GLU A 342 -24.39 9.38 -9.24
N ARG A 343 -24.79 10.64 -9.41
CA ARG A 343 -25.33 11.16 -10.66
C ARG A 343 -24.27 11.38 -11.72
N LEU A 344 -23.09 11.85 -11.35
CA LEU A 344 -21.93 11.91 -12.23
C LEU A 344 -21.53 10.51 -12.69
N ASP A 345 -21.40 9.56 -11.75
CA ASP A 345 -21.09 8.15 -12.06
C ASP A 345 -22.12 7.53 -13.00
N GLY A 346 -23.41 7.81 -12.77
CA GLY A 346 -24.48 7.33 -13.61
C GLY A 346 -24.45 7.89 -15.04
N VAL A 347 -24.21 9.20 -15.19
CA VAL A 347 -24.10 9.85 -16.50
C VAL A 347 -22.88 9.32 -17.26
N LEU A 348 -21.72 9.18 -16.61
CA LEU A 348 -20.51 8.63 -17.22
C LEU A 348 -20.71 7.17 -17.66
N SER A 349 -21.32 6.35 -16.81
CA SER A 349 -21.63 4.95 -17.12
C SER A 349 -22.60 4.85 -18.29
N ARG A 350 -23.66 5.65 -18.30
CA ARG A 350 -24.63 5.71 -19.41
C ARG A 350 -23.96 6.15 -20.72
N TRP A 351 -23.14 7.19 -20.67
CA TRP A 351 -22.40 7.68 -21.84
C TRP A 351 -21.46 6.62 -22.42
N LEU A 352 -20.72 5.89 -21.56
CA LEU A 352 -19.88 4.77 -21.98
C LEU A 352 -20.69 3.67 -22.69
N LEU A 353 -21.83 3.26 -22.11
CA LEU A 353 -22.66 2.21 -22.68
C LEU A 353 -23.31 2.62 -24.01
N LEU A 354 -23.70 3.89 -24.14
CA LEU A 354 -24.21 4.47 -25.40
C LEU A 354 -23.11 4.52 -26.46
N LYS A 355 -21.91 5.00 -26.11
CA LYS A 355 -20.75 5.06 -27.00
C LYS A 355 -20.36 3.69 -27.56
N ASN A 356 -20.50 2.65 -26.75
CA ASN A 356 -20.14 1.28 -27.13
C ASN A 356 -21.31 0.44 -27.70
N ASN A 357 -22.49 1.03 -27.94
CA ASN A 357 -23.70 0.34 -28.42
C ASN A 357 -24.17 -0.86 -27.56
N ILE A 358 -23.86 -0.86 -26.26
CA ILE A 358 -24.18 -1.99 -25.36
C ILE A 358 -25.66 -1.95 -24.91
N LEU A 359 -26.31 -0.79 -24.95
CA LEU A 359 -27.73 -0.62 -24.58
C LEU A 359 -28.71 -1.07 -25.69
N THR A 360 -28.25 -1.18 -26.93
CA THR A 360 -29.11 -1.56 -28.08
C THR A 360 -29.25 -3.07 -28.24
N THR A 361 -28.27 -3.86 -27.79
CA THR A 361 -28.27 -5.33 -27.94
C THR A 361 -29.22 -6.04 -26.97
N THR A 362 -29.47 -5.49 -25.79
CA THR A 362 -30.42 -6.09 -24.82
C THR A 362 -31.88 -5.94 -25.23
N ALA A 363 -32.23 -4.96 -26.07
CA ALA A 363 -33.59 -4.82 -26.60
C ALA A 363 -33.89 -5.88 -27.67
N THR A 364 -32.89 -6.27 -28.46
CA THR A 364 -33.06 -7.24 -29.56
C THR A 364 -33.07 -8.70 -29.09
N GLU A 365 -32.41 -9.04 -27.97
CA GLU A 365 -32.44 -10.42 -27.45
C GLU A 365 -33.76 -10.78 -26.77
N THR A 366 -34.52 -9.79 -26.28
CA THR A 366 -35.81 -10.04 -25.62
C THR A 366 -36.93 -10.33 -26.64
N GLU A 367 -36.79 -9.93 -27.91
CA GLU A 367 -37.72 -10.30 -28.99
C GLU A 367 -37.33 -11.62 -29.68
N ALA A 368 -36.05 -12.01 -29.68
CA ALA A 368 -35.60 -13.25 -30.32
C ALA A 368 -35.93 -14.53 -29.51
N GLY A 369 -36.23 -14.40 -28.21
CA GLY A 369 -36.67 -15.51 -27.35
C GLY A 369 -38.17 -15.83 -27.39
N LYS A 370 -38.95 -15.14 -28.24
CA LYS A 370 -40.37 -15.39 -28.48
C LYS A 370 -40.65 -15.45 -29.98
N ARG A 371 -40.02 -16.38 -30.70
CA ARG A 371 -40.52 -16.84 -32.00
C ARG A 371 -40.34 -18.33 -32.15
#